data_AF-A0A022QL26-F1
#
_entry.id   AF-A0A022QL26-F1
#
_cell.length_a   1.000
_cell.length_b   1.000
_cell.length_c   1.000
_cell.angle_alpha   90.00
_cell.angle_beta   90.00
_cell.angle_gamma   90.00
#
_symmetry.space_group_name_H-M   'P 1'
#
loop_
_entity.id
_entity.type
_entity.pdbx_description
1 polymer ?
#
loop_
_entity_poly.entity_id
_entity_poly.type
_entity_poly.pdbx_seq_one_letter_code
_entity_poly.pdbx_strand_id
1 'polypeptide(L)'
;NHQGCDGGRLYYDGCACVVVNGDVVAQGSQFSLKDVEMVVAQVDLDAVASLRGSISSFQEQASCKPKVPAVSVPYKLCESFKLQMLLSSPLKIQYHSPEEEIAFGPGCWLWDYLRRSGASGFLLPLSGGADSSSVAAIVGCMCQLVVKEVANGDEQVKADAIRIGHYTDGQFPTDSKEFAKRIFYTVYMGTENSSDATRNRAKILAEEVGSWHLDVSIDGVISALLSLFQTLTGKRPRYKVDGGSNIENLGLQNIQARIRMVLAFMLASLLPW
;
A
#
# COMPACT_ATOMS: atom_id res chain seq x y z
N ASN A 1 -7.20 -5.56 16.84
CA ASN A 1 -6.52 -4.30 16.46
C ASN A 1 -7.25 -3.74 15.25
N HIS A 2 -7.21 -2.44 14.98
CA HIS A 2 -7.67 -1.95 13.67
C HIS A 2 -6.69 -2.42 12.59
N GLN A 3 -7.20 -2.70 11.38
CA GLN A 3 -6.41 -3.05 10.21
C GLN A 3 -6.82 -2.14 9.05
N GLY A 4 -5.86 -1.65 8.27
CA GLY A 4 -6.12 -0.78 7.12
C GLY A 4 -5.83 0.70 7.37
N CYS A 5 -6.30 1.54 6.46
CA CYS A 5 -6.23 3.00 6.56
C CYS A 5 -7.56 3.56 7.10
N ASP A 6 -7.55 4.54 8.00
CA ASP A 6 -8.74 5.22 8.53
C ASP A 6 -9.08 6.54 7.83
N GLY A 7 -8.39 6.83 6.71
CA GLY A 7 -8.45 8.12 6.01
C GLY A 7 -7.29 9.06 6.36
N GLY A 8 -6.42 8.66 7.30
CA GLY A 8 -5.17 9.35 7.61
C GLY A 8 -3.96 8.90 6.78
N ARG A 9 -2.78 9.25 7.28
CA ARG A 9 -1.47 8.83 6.72
C ARG A 9 -0.94 7.54 7.35
N LEU A 10 -1.67 6.97 8.30
CA LEU A 10 -1.27 5.77 9.02
C LEU A 10 -1.95 4.56 8.41
N TYR A 11 -1.24 3.44 8.44
CA TYR A 11 -1.80 2.13 8.18
C TYR A 11 -1.71 1.33 9.48
N TYR A 12 -2.84 0.80 9.95
CA TYR A 12 -2.90 -0.05 11.12
C TYR A 12 -2.73 -1.50 10.68
N ASP A 13 -1.86 -2.24 11.36
CA ASP A 13 -1.37 -3.54 10.92
C ASP A 13 -2.18 -4.73 11.44
N GLY A 14 -3.27 -4.52 12.19
CA GLY A 14 -4.28 -5.56 12.40
C GLY A 14 -3.88 -6.77 13.25
N CYS A 15 -2.59 -7.01 13.54
CA CYS A 15 -1.93 -8.20 14.12
C CYS A 15 -2.62 -8.82 15.35
N ALA A 16 -3.83 -9.31 15.19
CA ALA A 16 -4.60 -9.93 16.26
C ALA A 16 -4.00 -11.31 16.55
N CYS A 17 -3.80 -11.62 17.82
CA CYS A 17 -3.25 -12.91 18.20
C CYS A 17 -3.95 -13.47 19.44
N VAL A 18 -3.94 -14.80 19.54
CA VAL A 18 -4.32 -15.50 20.76
C VAL A 18 -3.05 -16.12 21.34
N VAL A 19 -2.76 -15.81 22.60
CA VAL A 19 -1.58 -16.30 23.32
C VAL A 19 -2.03 -17.05 24.56
N VAL A 20 -1.51 -18.26 24.76
CA VAL A 20 -1.83 -19.13 25.88
C VAL A 20 -0.53 -19.62 26.47
N ASN A 21 -0.32 -19.39 27.77
CA ASN A 21 0.84 -19.90 28.52
C ASN A 21 2.22 -19.56 27.90
N GLY A 22 2.32 -18.48 27.13
CA GLY A 22 3.56 -18.05 26.46
C GLY A 22 3.64 -18.44 24.99
N ASP A 23 2.76 -19.33 24.51
CA ASP A 23 2.71 -19.77 23.12
C ASP A 23 1.64 -19.01 22.34
N VAL A 24 1.97 -18.57 21.12
CA VAL A 24 0.99 -18.05 20.17
C VAL A 24 0.25 -19.24 19.57
N VAL A 25 -1.08 -19.28 19.70
CA VAL A 25 -1.90 -20.39 19.19
C VAL A 25 -2.75 -19.99 17.98
N ALA A 26 -2.90 -18.70 17.73
CA ALA A 26 -3.48 -18.16 16.53
C ALA A 26 -2.91 -16.76 16.25
N GLN A 27 -2.65 -16.47 14.97
CA GLN A 27 -2.08 -15.22 14.48
C GLN A 27 -2.90 -14.77 13.27
N GLY A 28 -3.40 -13.54 13.31
CA GLY A 28 -4.05 -12.86 12.18
C GLY A 28 -3.03 -12.23 11.25
N SER A 29 -3.52 -11.77 10.10
CA SER A 29 -2.70 -11.11 9.09
C SER A 29 -2.16 -9.75 9.58
N GLN A 30 -0.95 -9.39 9.13
CA GLN A 30 -0.40 -8.05 9.32
C GLN A 30 -0.91 -7.09 8.22
N PHE A 31 -0.99 -7.57 6.98
CA PHE A 31 -1.47 -6.82 5.83
C PHE A 31 -2.54 -7.63 5.10
N SER A 32 -3.69 -7.01 4.85
CA SER A 32 -4.84 -7.66 4.24
C SER A 32 -5.74 -6.62 3.60
N LEU A 33 -6.45 -7.01 2.55
CA LEU A 33 -7.47 -6.18 1.90
C LEU A 33 -8.87 -6.44 2.48
N LYS A 34 -8.99 -7.41 3.40
CA LYS A 34 -10.24 -7.77 4.04
C LYS A 34 -10.66 -6.69 5.03
N ASP A 35 -11.91 -6.25 4.94
CA ASP A 35 -12.46 -5.30 5.90
C ASP A 35 -12.63 -5.91 7.31
N VAL A 36 -12.82 -7.23 7.40
CA VAL A 36 -12.96 -7.95 8.67
C VAL A 36 -12.17 -9.26 8.63
N GLU A 37 -11.30 -9.43 9.61
CA GLU A 37 -10.60 -10.69 9.88
C GLU A 37 -10.97 -11.20 11.29
N MET A 38 -11.30 -12.49 11.39
CA MET A 38 -11.58 -13.14 12.67
C MET A 38 -10.54 -14.23 12.93
N VAL A 39 -9.88 -14.11 14.08
CA VAL A 39 -8.92 -15.09 14.58
C VAL A 39 -9.58 -15.85 15.72
N VAL A 40 -9.69 -17.18 15.60
CA VAL A 40 -10.33 -18.05 16.59
C VAL A 40 -9.34 -19.09 17.07
N ALA A 41 -9.36 -19.37 18.37
CA ALA A 41 -8.59 -20.44 18.98
C ALA A 41 -9.44 -21.18 20.00
N GLN A 42 -9.25 -22.50 20.07
CA GLN A 42 -9.90 -23.37 21.03
C GLN A 42 -8.89 -23.77 22.11
N VAL A 43 -9.18 -23.42 23.35
CA VAL A 43 -8.20 -23.46 24.46
C VAL A 43 -8.78 -24.19 25.67
N ASP A 44 -7.90 -24.96 26.32
CA ASP A 44 -8.22 -25.66 27.56
C ASP A 44 -7.87 -24.77 28.77
N LEU A 45 -8.89 -24.36 29.52
CA LEU A 45 -8.71 -23.53 30.72
C LEU A 45 -8.15 -24.33 31.90
N ASP A 46 -8.35 -25.66 31.94
CA ASP A 46 -7.79 -26.50 32.99
C ASP A 46 -6.26 -26.58 32.86
N ALA A 47 -5.74 -26.59 31.64
CA ALA A 47 -4.29 -26.48 31.38
C ALA A 47 -3.71 -25.15 31.88
N VAL A 48 -4.43 -24.04 31.73
CA VAL A 48 -4.01 -22.72 32.26
C VAL A 48 -4.02 -22.72 33.79
N ALA A 49 -5.08 -23.24 34.39
CA ALA A 49 -5.19 -23.35 35.85
C ALA A 49 -4.09 -24.26 36.42
N SER A 50 -3.84 -25.40 35.78
CA SER A 50 -2.80 -26.36 36.15
C SER A 50 -1.39 -25.74 36.09
N LEU A 51 -1.05 -25.03 35.01
CA LEU A 51 0.24 -24.35 34.89
C LEU A 51 0.41 -23.30 35.99
N ARG A 52 -0.60 -22.46 36.23
CA ARG A 52 -0.53 -21.45 37.31
C ARG A 52 -0.44 -22.10 38.69
N GLY A 53 -1.11 -23.23 38.90
CA GLY A 53 -1.04 -24.01 40.14
C GLY A 53 0.33 -24.64 40.38
N SER A 54 1.04 -25.00 39.32
CA SER A 54 2.38 -25.61 39.39
C SER A 54 3.49 -24.63 39.79
N ILE A 55 3.26 -23.31 39.66
CA ILE A 55 4.25 -22.26 39.93
C ILE A 55 3.94 -21.59 41.28
N SER A 56 4.72 -21.94 42.31
CA SER A 56 4.52 -21.46 43.69
C SER A 56 4.60 -19.93 43.83
N SER A 57 5.51 -19.29 43.09
CA SER A 57 5.69 -17.83 43.14
C SER A 57 4.45 -17.06 42.67
N PHE A 58 3.66 -17.61 41.75
CA PHE A 58 2.40 -16.97 41.31
C PHE A 58 1.34 -16.97 42.41
N GLN A 59 1.29 -18.01 43.23
CA GLN A 59 0.34 -18.12 44.33
C GLN A 59 0.66 -17.10 45.44
N GLU A 60 1.94 -17.00 45.80
CA GLU A 60 2.43 -16.02 46.79
C GLU A 60 2.19 -14.57 46.36
N GLN A 61 2.41 -14.26 45.07
CA GLN A 61 2.15 -12.93 44.55
C GLN A 61 0.65 -12.60 44.52
N ALA A 62 -0.21 -13.57 44.21
CA ALA A 62 -1.66 -13.39 44.17
C ALA A 62 -2.27 -13.20 45.56
N SER A 63 -1.73 -13.86 46.60
CA SER A 63 -2.24 -13.74 47.98
C SER A 63 -2.11 -12.31 48.53
N CYS A 64 -1.10 -11.57 48.05
CA CYS A 64 -0.82 -10.19 48.45
C CYS A 64 -1.63 -9.13 47.67
N LYS A 65 -2.52 -9.51 46.74
CA LYS A 65 -3.26 -8.57 45.88
C LYS A 65 -4.71 -8.34 46.34
N PRO A 66 -5.24 -7.11 46.19
CA PRO A 66 -6.65 -6.83 46.48
C PRO A 66 -7.56 -7.59 45.53
N LYS A 67 -8.75 -7.98 46.01
CA LYS A 67 -9.76 -8.67 45.20
C LYS A 67 -10.26 -7.75 44.09
N VAL A 68 -10.29 -8.28 42.88
CA VAL A 68 -10.86 -7.60 41.70
C VAL A 68 -12.40 -7.67 41.78
N PRO A 69 -13.13 -6.57 41.53
CA PRO A 69 -14.59 -6.59 41.43
C PRO A 69 -15.07 -7.61 40.39
N ALA A 70 -16.04 -8.44 40.75
CA ALA A 70 -16.58 -9.46 39.88
C ALA A 70 -18.06 -9.17 39.54
N VAL A 71 -18.41 -9.32 38.27
CA VAL A 71 -19.79 -9.25 37.79
C VAL A 71 -20.24 -10.68 37.48
N SER A 72 -21.28 -11.15 38.16
CA SER A 72 -21.84 -12.48 37.89
C SER A 72 -22.67 -12.43 36.59
N VAL A 73 -22.37 -13.32 35.66
CA VAL A 73 -23.06 -13.45 34.38
C VAL A 73 -23.64 -14.86 34.28
N PRO A 74 -24.94 -15.06 34.00
CA PRO A 74 -25.57 -16.38 33.90
C PRO A 74 -25.25 -17.05 32.55
N TYR A 75 -23.97 -17.20 32.22
CA TYR A 75 -23.49 -17.78 30.96
C TYR A 75 -22.32 -18.74 31.21
N LYS A 76 -22.28 -19.87 30.48
CA LYS A 76 -21.18 -20.82 30.53
C LYS A 76 -20.30 -20.62 29.30
N LEU A 77 -19.05 -20.22 29.52
CA LEU A 77 -18.09 -19.97 28.43
C LEU A 77 -17.58 -21.27 27.79
N CYS A 78 -17.38 -22.32 28.60
CA CYS A 78 -16.84 -23.60 28.14
C CYS A 78 -17.95 -24.56 27.73
N GLU A 79 -17.74 -25.27 26.63
CA GLU A 79 -18.52 -26.46 26.31
C GLU A 79 -18.07 -27.66 27.15
N SER A 80 -18.98 -28.62 27.34
CA SER A 80 -18.60 -29.92 27.90
C SER A 80 -17.61 -30.63 26.98
N PHE A 81 -16.58 -31.24 27.57
CA PHE A 81 -15.57 -31.98 26.84
C PHE A 81 -16.18 -33.05 25.93
N LYS A 82 -15.77 -33.05 24.65
CA LYS A 82 -16.10 -34.06 23.65
C LYS A 82 -14.81 -34.56 23.03
N LEU A 83 -14.70 -35.86 22.77
CA LEU A 83 -13.49 -36.48 22.21
C LEU A 83 -13.04 -35.89 20.86
N GLN A 84 -13.97 -35.26 20.12
CA GLN A 84 -13.76 -34.67 18.80
C GLN A 84 -13.26 -33.22 18.87
N MET A 85 -13.16 -32.63 20.07
CA MET A 85 -12.66 -31.28 20.26
C MET A 85 -11.16 -31.22 19.91
N LEU A 86 -10.80 -30.32 19.00
CA LEU A 86 -9.42 -30.06 18.63
C LEU A 86 -8.96 -28.78 19.33
N LEU A 87 -7.96 -28.92 20.21
CA LEU A 87 -7.32 -27.75 20.81
C LEU A 87 -6.37 -27.11 19.80
N SER A 88 -6.29 -25.78 19.86
CA SER A 88 -5.32 -25.03 19.06
C SER A 88 -3.90 -25.34 19.55
N SER A 89 -3.06 -25.82 18.63
CA SER A 89 -1.66 -26.09 18.91
C SER A 89 -0.80 -24.82 18.82
N PRO A 90 0.33 -24.74 19.54
CA PRO A 90 1.31 -23.67 19.37
C PRO A 90 1.73 -23.49 17.90
N LEU A 91 1.79 -22.24 17.47
CA LEU A 91 2.17 -21.82 16.13
C LEU A 91 3.51 -21.08 16.18
N LYS A 92 4.36 -21.33 15.18
CA LYS A 92 5.56 -20.51 14.99
C LYS A 92 5.15 -19.16 14.42
N ILE A 93 5.49 -18.08 15.13
CA ILE A 93 5.20 -16.72 14.67
C ILE A 93 5.88 -16.49 13.32
N GLN A 94 5.08 -16.04 12.36
CA GLN A 94 5.57 -15.63 11.05
C GLN A 94 5.71 -14.12 11.04
N TYR A 95 6.89 -13.66 10.63
CA TYR A 95 7.18 -12.25 10.42
C TYR A 95 7.46 -12.05 8.94
N HIS A 96 7.00 -10.92 8.42
CA HIS A 96 7.39 -10.47 7.09
C HIS A 96 8.84 -10.01 7.09
N SER A 97 9.51 -10.16 5.94
CA SER A 97 10.79 -9.49 5.74
C SER A 97 10.59 -7.98 5.59
N PRO A 98 11.61 -7.14 5.82
CA PRO A 98 11.48 -5.70 5.62
C PRO A 98 11.00 -5.32 4.21
N GLU A 99 11.42 -6.07 3.19
CA GLU A 99 11.00 -5.86 1.80
C GLU A 99 9.53 -6.22 1.57
N GLU A 100 9.05 -7.30 2.20
CA GLU A 100 7.63 -7.68 2.19
C GLU A 100 6.77 -6.64 2.92
N GLU A 101 7.23 -6.11 4.06
CA GLU A 101 6.53 -5.04 4.79
C GLU A 101 6.40 -3.77 3.93
N ILE A 102 7.48 -3.40 3.21
CA ILE A 102 7.49 -2.25 2.29
C ILE A 102 6.56 -2.49 1.09
N ALA A 103 6.40 -3.73 0.63
CA ALA A 103 5.50 -4.05 -0.48
C ALA A 103 4.03 -4.07 -0.03
N PHE A 104 3.73 -4.77 1.07
CA PHE A 104 2.36 -5.03 1.50
C PHE A 104 1.73 -3.87 2.26
N GLY A 105 2.44 -3.22 3.18
CA GLY A 105 1.87 -2.13 3.98
C GLY A 105 1.41 -0.95 3.13
N PRO A 106 2.32 -0.29 2.38
CA PRO A 106 1.98 0.73 1.41
C PRO A 106 1.01 0.26 0.32
N GLY A 107 1.10 -1.00 -0.12
CA GLY A 107 0.18 -1.58 -1.10
C GLY A 107 -1.27 -1.60 -0.59
N CYS A 108 -1.50 -2.16 0.60
CA CYS A 108 -2.80 -2.17 1.26
C CYS A 108 -3.29 -0.75 1.59
N TRP A 109 -2.39 0.15 1.98
CA TRP A 109 -2.73 1.56 2.22
C TRP A 109 -3.22 2.26 0.95
N LEU A 110 -2.53 2.07 -0.18
CA LEU A 110 -2.95 2.64 -1.47
C LEU A 110 -4.29 2.07 -1.94
N TRP A 111 -4.54 0.78 -1.70
CA TRP A 111 -5.83 0.18 -2.01
C TRP A 111 -6.97 0.84 -1.23
N ASP A 112 -6.81 0.98 0.09
CA ASP A 112 -7.79 1.64 0.93
C ASP A 112 -8.00 3.11 0.54
N TYR A 113 -6.90 3.81 0.23
CA TYR A 113 -6.96 5.20 -0.22
C TYR A 113 -7.74 5.32 -1.53
N LEU A 114 -7.46 4.45 -2.51
CA LEU A 114 -8.13 4.47 -3.81
C LEU A 114 -9.62 4.16 -3.68
N ARG A 115 -9.97 3.05 -3.01
CA ARG A 115 -11.37 2.62 -2.92
C ARG A 115 -12.25 3.60 -2.13
N ARG A 116 -11.67 4.36 -1.18
CA ARG A 116 -12.40 5.31 -0.32
C ARG A 116 -12.38 6.76 -0.81
N SER A 117 -11.37 7.16 -1.59
CA SER A 117 -11.27 8.55 -2.08
C SER A 117 -12.27 8.87 -3.20
N GLY A 118 -12.80 7.86 -3.89
CA GLY A 118 -13.63 8.03 -5.08
C GLY A 118 -12.83 8.37 -6.34
N ALA A 119 -11.49 8.31 -6.29
CA ALA A 119 -10.64 8.44 -7.47
C ALA A 119 -10.76 7.21 -8.38
N SER A 120 -10.50 7.40 -9.68
CA SER A 120 -10.53 6.35 -10.71
C SER A 120 -9.18 5.64 -10.89
N GLY A 121 -8.12 6.12 -10.24
CA GLY A 121 -6.79 5.53 -10.36
C GLY A 121 -5.68 6.43 -9.83
N PHE A 122 -4.46 6.11 -10.24
CA PHE A 122 -3.23 6.79 -9.89
C PHE A 122 -2.52 7.32 -11.14
N LEU A 123 -1.92 8.50 -11.01
CA LEU A 123 -0.93 8.99 -11.97
C LEU A 123 0.44 9.07 -11.30
N LEU A 124 1.45 8.48 -11.92
CA LEU A 124 2.84 8.55 -11.48
C LEU A 124 3.75 9.11 -12.58
N PRO A 125 4.39 10.28 -12.36
CA PRO A 125 5.53 10.69 -13.15
C PRO A 125 6.69 9.70 -12.96
N LEU A 126 6.92 8.84 -13.95
CA LEU A 126 7.87 7.75 -13.88
C LEU A 126 9.20 8.19 -14.51
N SER A 127 10.24 8.36 -13.70
CA SER A 127 11.53 8.92 -14.16
C SER A 127 12.53 7.87 -14.67
N GLY A 128 12.29 6.59 -14.39
CA GLY A 128 13.28 5.52 -14.58
C GLY A 128 14.42 5.51 -13.55
N GLY A 129 14.26 6.28 -12.45
CA GLY A 129 15.07 6.25 -11.24
C GLY A 129 14.41 5.42 -10.12
N ALA A 130 15.21 5.03 -9.12
CA ALA A 130 14.83 4.07 -8.09
C ALA A 130 13.55 4.42 -7.33
N ASP A 131 13.37 5.69 -6.93
CA ASP A 131 12.23 6.10 -6.10
C ASP A 131 10.90 6.02 -6.87
N SER A 132 10.86 6.53 -8.11
CA SER A 132 9.67 6.38 -8.94
C SER A 132 9.40 4.91 -9.29
N SER A 133 10.46 4.11 -9.43
CA SER A 133 10.33 2.68 -9.70
C SER A 133 9.80 1.90 -8.50
N SER A 134 10.19 2.26 -7.27
CA SER A 134 9.68 1.61 -6.05
C SER A 134 8.19 1.91 -5.86
N VAL A 135 7.75 3.15 -6.12
CA VAL A 135 6.32 3.49 -6.09
C VAL A 135 5.54 2.70 -7.13
N ALA A 136 6.06 2.57 -8.36
CA ALA A 136 5.42 1.75 -9.39
C ALA A 136 5.34 0.27 -8.99
N ALA A 137 6.38 -0.27 -8.35
CA ALA A 137 6.39 -1.64 -7.85
C ALA A 137 5.37 -1.86 -6.72
N ILE A 138 5.20 -0.90 -5.82
CA ILE A 138 4.17 -0.94 -4.76
C ILE A 138 2.77 -0.98 -5.37
N VAL A 139 2.48 -0.13 -6.37
CA VAL A 139 1.18 -0.17 -7.07
C VAL A 139 0.97 -1.49 -7.81
N GLY A 140 2.03 -2.05 -8.40
CA GLY A 140 2.01 -3.39 -8.99
C GLY A 140 1.70 -4.48 -7.97
N CYS A 141 2.32 -4.44 -6.80
CA CYS A 141 2.05 -5.36 -5.68
C CYS A 141 0.60 -5.23 -5.19
N MET A 142 0.09 -4.01 -5.04
CA MET A 142 -1.32 -3.75 -4.72
C MET A 142 -2.25 -4.43 -5.72
N CYS A 143 -2.01 -4.29 -7.03
CA CYS A 143 -2.84 -4.93 -8.05
C CYS A 143 -2.80 -6.46 -7.96
N GLN A 144 -1.64 -7.05 -7.64
CA GLN A 144 -1.51 -8.49 -7.41
C GLN A 144 -2.28 -8.96 -6.18
N LEU A 145 -2.23 -8.21 -5.07
CA LEU A 145 -3.02 -8.50 -3.87
C LEU A 145 -4.52 -8.46 -4.15
N VAL A 146 -4.99 -7.46 -4.91
CA VAL A 146 -6.41 -7.34 -5.29
C VAL A 146 -6.84 -8.57 -6.07
N VAL A 147 -6.14 -8.93 -7.15
CA VAL A 147 -6.49 -10.11 -7.96
C VAL A 147 -6.43 -11.40 -7.14
N LYS A 148 -5.47 -11.52 -6.23
CA LYS A 148 -5.37 -12.66 -5.31
C LYS A 148 -6.59 -12.78 -4.40
N GLU A 149 -7.03 -11.69 -3.78
CA GLU A 149 -8.20 -11.73 -2.89
C GLU A 149 -9.51 -11.92 -3.66
N VAL A 150 -9.62 -11.39 -4.89
CA VAL A 150 -10.73 -11.71 -5.80
C VAL A 150 -10.78 -13.21 -6.11
N ALA A 151 -9.63 -13.83 -6.40
CA ALA A 151 -9.54 -15.27 -6.62
C ALA A 151 -9.85 -16.09 -5.36
N ASN A 152 -9.54 -15.57 -4.17
CA ASN A 152 -9.89 -16.18 -2.89
C ASN A 152 -11.39 -16.05 -2.54
N GLY A 153 -12.17 -15.33 -3.35
CA GLY A 153 -13.62 -15.16 -3.15
C GLY A 153 -14.00 -14.02 -2.21
N ASP A 154 -13.13 -13.01 -2.03
CA ASP A 154 -13.51 -11.80 -1.30
C ASP A 154 -14.45 -10.93 -2.16
N GLU A 155 -15.75 -11.00 -1.84
CA GLU A 155 -16.79 -10.28 -2.59
C GLU A 155 -16.69 -8.75 -2.45
N GLN A 156 -16.17 -8.24 -1.33
CA GLN A 156 -16.01 -6.79 -1.14
C GLN A 156 -14.86 -6.25 -2.00
N VAL A 157 -13.70 -6.90 -1.95
CA VAL A 157 -12.55 -6.54 -2.80
C VAL A 157 -12.94 -6.66 -4.27
N LYS A 158 -13.67 -7.70 -4.65
CA LYS A 158 -14.18 -7.88 -6.01
C LYS A 158 -15.13 -6.76 -6.43
N ALA A 159 -16.10 -6.40 -5.61
CA ALA A 159 -17.02 -5.31 -5.91
C ALA A 159 -16.29 -3.97 -6.08
N ASP A 160 -15.33 -3.67 -5.20
CA ASP A 160 -14.51 -2.46 -5.29
C ASP A 160 -13.62 -2.47 -6.53
N ALA A 161 -12.99 -3.60 -6.87
CA ALA A 161 -12.15 -3.72 -8.05
C ALA A 161 -12.94 -3.59 -9.36
N ILE A 162 -14.15 -4.17 -9.43
CA ILE A 162 -15.08 -3.99 -10.56
C ILE A 162 -15.43 -2.51 -10.73
N ARG A 163 -15.79 -1.84 -9.62
CA ARG A 163 -16.17 -0.43 -9.62
C ARG A 163 -15.04 0.49 -10.06
N ILE A 164 -13.85 0.35 -9.46
CA ILE A 164 -12.70 1.22 -9.71
C ILE A 164 -12.12 0.95 -11.10
N GLY A 165 -12.05 -0.31 -11.53
CA GLY A 165 -11.59 -0.68 -12.86
C GLY A 165 -12.62 -0.49 -13.98
N HIS A 166 -13.82 0.01 -13.66
CA HIS A 166 -14.92 0.20 -14.61
C HIS A 166 -15.21 -1.05 -15.47
N TYR A 167 -15.24 -2.23 -14.85
CA TYR A 167 -15.57 -3.46 -15.57
C TYR A 167 -17.08 -3.51 -15.88
N THR A 168 -17.43 -3.93 -17.09
CA THR A 168 -18.82 -4.09 -17.56
C THR A 168 -19.16 -5.57 -17.76
N ASP A 169 -20.44 -5.88 -17.94
CA ASP A 169 -20.91 -7.20 -18.39
C ASP A 169 -20.52 -8.37 -17.47
N GLY A 170 -20.39 -8.11 -16.16
CA GLY A 170 -20.02 -9.12 -15.18
C GLY A 170 -18.55 -9.53 -15.20
N GLN A 171 -17.70 -8.81 -15.95
CA GLN A 171 -16.25 -9.00 -15.91
C GLN A 171 -15.66 -8.54 -14.57
N PHE A 172 -14.52 -9.13 -14.21
CA PHE A 172 -13.76 -8.79 -13.01
C PHE A 172 -12.28 -9.04 -13.27
N PRO A 173 -11.37 -8.39 -12.52
CA PRO A 173 -9.93 -8.53 -12.76
C PRO A 173 -9.45 -9.95 -12.46
N THR A 174 -8.81 -10.58 -13.44
CA THR A 174 -8.15 -11.89 -13.31
C THR A 174 -6.63 -11.81 -13.50
N ASP A 175 -6.14 -10.74 -14.10
CA ASP A 175 -4.73 -10.47 -14.33
C ASP A 175 -4.36 -9.12 -13.73
N SER A 176 -3.25 -9.10 -12.98
CA SER A 176 -2.84 -7.90 -12.24
C SER A 176 -2.34 -6.79 -13.16
N LYS A 177 -1.75 -7.13 -14.31
CA LYS A 177 -1.31 -6.14 -15.30
C LYS A 177 -2.48 -5.52 -16.02
N GLU A 178 -3.50 -6.31 -16.36
CA GLU A 178 -4.74 -5.81 -16.95
C GLU A 178 -5.48 -4.86 -16.00
N PHE A 179 -5.57 -5.23 -14.71
CA PHE A 179 -6.12 -4.34 -13.69
C PHE A 179 -5.29 -3.05 -13.55
N ALA A 180 -3.96 -3.17 -13.44
CA ALA A 180 -3.05 -2.03 -13.38
C ALA A 180 -3.22 -1.10 -14.59
N LYS A 181 -3.44 -1.64 -15.80
CA LYS A 181 -3.61 -0.84 -17.02
C LYS A 181 -4.81 0.11 -16.96
N ARG A 182 -5.85 -0.25 -16.21
CA ARG A 182 -7.06 0.55 -16.04
C ARG A 182 -6.91 1.64 -14.99
N ILE A 183 -6.18 1.35 -13.92
CA ILE A 183 -6.15 2.22 -12.73
C ILE A 183 -4.81 2.92 -12.53
N PHE A 184 -3.77 2.58 -13.28
CA PHE A 184 -2.43 3.10 -13.08
C PHE A 184 -1.85 3.70 -14.36
N TYR A 185 -1.77 5.02 -14.38
CA TYR A 185 -1.19 5.80 -15.45
C TYR A 185 0.22 6.21 -15.07
N THR A 186 1.18 5.96 -15.95
CA THR A 186 2.57 6.40 -15.78
C THR A 186 2.96 7.34 -16.90
N VAL A 187 3.78 8.34 -16.60
CA VAL A 187 4.25 9.30 -17.61
C VAL A 187 5.73 9.60 -17.45
N TYR A 188 6.51 9.33 -18.50
CA TYR A 188 7.88 9.80 -18.62
C TYR A 188 7.89 11.19 -19.25
N MET A 189 8.48 12.16 -18.56
CA MET A 189 8.55 13.57 -19.00
C MET A 189 9.99 13.97 -19.31
N GLY A 190 10.43 13.62 -20.51
CA GLY A 190 11.78 13.83 -21.01
C GLY A 190 12.05 15.28 -21.44
N THR A 191 13.32 15.66 -21.39
CA THR A 191 13.88 16.88 -21.99
C THR A 191 14.99 16.50 -22.96
N GLU A 192 15.50 17.45 -23.74
CA GLU A 192 16.67 17.25 -24.62
C GLU A 192 17.90 16.67 -23.88
N ASN A 193 18.02 16.92 -22.59
CA ASN A 193 19.13 16.44 -21.75
C ASN A 193 18.86 15.05 -21.11
N SER A 194 17.69 14.45 -21.37
CA SER A 194 17.31 13.17 -20.77
C SER A 194 17.92 12.00 -21.54
N SER A 195 18.48 11.02 -20.82
CA SER A 195 19.10 9.85 -21.46
C SER A 195 18.07 8.85 -22.01
N ASP A 196 18.40 8.19 -23.11
CA ASP A 196 17.60 7.06 -23.63
C ASP A 196 17.52 5.91 -22.63
N ALA A 197 18.54 5.75 -21.78
CA ALA A 197 18.57 4.71 -20.76
C ALA A 197 17.49 4.90 -19.68
N THR A 198 17.27 6.12 -19.16
CA THR A 198 16.20 6.41 -18.18
C THR A 198 14.82 6.23 -18.80
N ARG A 199 14.66 6.68 -20.05
CA ARG A 199 13.44 6.53 -20.83
C ARG A 199 13.08 5.04 -21.03
N ASN A 200 14.03 4.24 -21.47
CA ASN A 200 13.83 2.81 -21.69
C ASN A 200 13.54 2.06 -20.38
N ARG A 201 14.22 2.40 -19.28
CA ARG A 201 13.92 1.81 -17.96
C ARG A 201 12.49 2.10 -17.50
N ALA A 202 12.03 3.33 -17.65
CA ALA A 202 10.67 3.71 -17.30
C ALA A 202 9.65 2.92 -18.14
N LYS A 203 9.89 2.80 -19.45
CA LYS A 203 9.03 2.04 -20.36
C LYS A 203 8.96 0.55 -20.00
N ILE A 204 10.11 -0.11 -19.82
CA ILE A 204 10.18 -1.54 -19.48
C ILE A 204 9.45 -1.80 -18.15
N LEU A 205 9.71 -0.99 -17.13
CA LEU A 205 9.06 -1.16 -15.83
C LEU A 205 7.53 -0.94 -15.93
N ALA A 206 7.10 0.05 -16.70
CA ALA A 206 5.69 0.32 -16.92
C ALA A 206 4.97 -0.86 -17.62
N GLU A 207 5.63 -1.49 -18.60
CA GLU A 207 5.15 -2.70 -19.27
C GLU A 207 5.15 -3.93 -18.34
N GLU A 208 6.15 -4.07 -17.47
CA GLU A 208 6.24 -5.14 -16.49
C GLU A 208 5.11 -5.05 -15.45
N VAL A 209 4.84 -3.85 -14.92
CA VAL A 209 3.74 -3.60 -13.99
C VAL A 209 2.38 -3.65 -14.68
N GLY A 210 2.32 -3.30 -15.97
CA GLY A 210 1.07 -3.25 -16.75
C GLY A 210 0.40 -1.87 -16.80
N SER A 211 1.08 -0.81 -16.35
CA SER A 211 0.51 0.55 -16.33
C SER A 211 0.25 1.12 -17.73
N TRP A 212 -0.69 2.06 -17.86
CA TRP A 212 -0.86 2.86 -19.06
C TRP A 212 0.27 3.90 -19.16
N HIS A 213 1.28 3.63 -19.99
CA HIS A 213 2.48 4.46 -20.09
C HIS A 213 2.39 5.53 -21.17
N LEU A 214 2.71 6.77 -20.81
CA LEU A 214 2.87 7.90 -21.70
C LEU A 214 4.33 8.35 -21.72
N ASP A 215 4.77 8.82 -22.88
CA ASP A 215 6.12 9.33 -23.08
C ASP A 215 6.04 10.66 -23.82
N VAL A 216 6.43 11.73 -23.12
CA VAL A 216 6.19 13.11 -23.55
C VAL A 216 7.48 13.92 -23.42
N SER A 217 7.81 14.68 -24.47
CA SER A 217 8.83 15.74 -24.38
C SER A 217 8.19 17.03 -23.87
N ILE A 218 8.81 17.64 -22.86
CA ILE A 218 8.37 18.93 -22.30
C ILE A 218 9.15 20.12 -22.85
N ASP A 219 10.06 19.90 -23.81
CA ASP A 219 10.97 20.93 -24.33
C ASP A 219 10.21 22.08 -25.02
N GLY A 220 9.12 21.77 -25.72
CA GLY A 220 8.25 22.79 -26.34
C GLY A 220 7.63 23.74 -25.32
N VAL A 221 7.15 23.21 -24.19
CA VAL A 221 6.53 24.00 -23.11
C VAL A 221 7.58 24.85 -22.39
N ILE A 222 8.75 24.27 -22.12
CA ILE A 222 9.88 24.99 -21.52
C ILE A 222 10.32 26.13 -22.43
N SER A 223 10.48 25.85 -23.73
CA SER A 223 10.91 26.85 -24.72
C SER A 223 9.94 28.03 -24.79
N ALA A 224 8.63 27.76 -24.82
CA ALA A 224 7.61 28.81 -24.81
C ALA A 224 7.70 29.71 -23.57
N LEU A 225 7.90 29.12 -22.39
CA LEU A 225 8.04 29.87 -21.14
C LEU A 225 9.32 30.72 -21.12
N LEU A 226 10.44 30.18 -21.61
CA LEU A 226 11.70 30.91 -21.70
C LEU A 226 11.63 32.05 -22.73
N SER A 227 10.94 31.85 -23.85
CA SER A 227 10.68 32.91 -24.83
C SER A 227 9.88 34.05 -24.21
N LEU A 228 8.83 33.75 -23.43
CA LEU A 228 8.07 34.78 -22.71
C LEU A 228 8.96 35.55 -21.72
N PHE A 229 9.79 34.85 -20.94
CA PHE A 229 10.71 35.49 -20.01
C PHE A 229 11.71 36.42 -20.72
N GLN A 230 12.21 36.01 -21.88
CA GLN A 230 13.10 36.82 -22.71
C GLN A 230 12.38 38.08 -23.24
N THR A 231 11.13 37.97 -23.68
CA THR A 231 10.34 39.13 -24.10
C THR A 231 10.13 40.14 -22.97
N LEU A 232 9.91 39.66 -21.74
CA LEU A 232 9.65 40.53 -20.58
C LEU A 232 10.91 41.20 -20.02
N THR A 233 12.04 40.49 -20.00
CA THR A 233 13.25 40.94 -19.29
C THR A 233 14.40 41.35 -20.21
N GLY A 234 14.29 41.05 -21.51
CA GLY A 234 15.37 41.19 -22.49
C GLY A 234 16.53 40.21 -22.29
N LYS A 235 16.45 39.30 -21.31
CA LYS A 235 17.51 38.34 -20.97
C LYS A 235 17.04 36.90 -21.15
N ARG A 236 17.92 36.04 -21.67
CA ARG A 236 17.69 34.61 -21.78
C ARG A 236 18.62 33.85 -20.81
N PRO A 237 18.08 33.18 -19.78
CA PRO A 237 18.87 32.36 -18.87
C PRO A 237 19.61 31.26 -19.61
N ARG A 238 20.83 30.93 -19.19
CA ARG A 238 21.63 29.86 -19.78
C ARG A 238 21.98 28.79 -18.74
N TYR A 239 22.17 27.55 -19.18
CA TYR A 239 22.73 26.53 -18.31
C TYR A 239 24.19 26.84 -17.99
N LYS A 240 24.69 26.27 -16.89
CA LYS A 240 26.09 26.47 -16.49
C LYS A 240 27.09 25.99 -17.55
N VAL A 241 26.74 24.92 -18.28
CA VAL A 241 27.54 24.40 -19.40
C VAL A 241 27.61 25.37 -20.59
N ASP A 242 26.61 26.24 -20.73
CA ASP A 242 26.51 27.27 -21.79
C ASP A 242 26.99 28.65 -21.29
N GLY A 243 27.71 28.69 -20.16
CA GLY A 243 28.26 29.91 -19.56
C GLY A 243 27.29 30.70 -18.68
N GLY A 244 26.15 30.12 -18.29
CA GLY A 244 25.19 30.74 -17.37
C GLY A 244 25.67 30.76 -15.91
N SER A 245 25.12 31.68 -15.12
CA SER A 245 25.38 31.74 -13.68
C SER A 245 24.75 30.57 -12.91
N ASN A 246 25.21 30.31 -11.67
CA ASN A 246 24.58 29.30 -10.81
C ASN A 246 23.07 29.59 -10.59
N ILE A 247 22.69 30.87 -10.53
CA ILE A 247 21.31 31.32 -10.35
C ILE A 247 20.46 30.96 -11.58
N GLU A 248 20.97 31.23 -12.78
CA GLU A 248 20.29 30.87 -14.03
C GLU A 248 20.13 29.35 -14.16
N ASN A 249 21.19 28.60 -13.87
CA ASN A 249 21.17 27.15 -13.94
C ASN A 249 20.12 26.55 -12.99
N LEU A 250 20.09 27.00 -11.73
CA LEU A 250 19.09 26.55 -10.76
C LEU A 250 17.67 26.99 -11.16
N GLY A 251 17.53 28.20 -11.69
CA GLY A 251 16.26 28.71 -12.21
C GLY A 251 15.69 27.84 -13.32
N LEU A 252 16.53 27.46 -14.30
CA LEU A 252 16.14 26.57 -15.39
C LEU A 252 15.73 25.17 -14.89
N GLN A 253 16.49 24.58 -13.97
CA GLN A 253 16.13 23.28 -13.37
C GLN A 253 14.79 23.33 -12.63
N ASN A 254 14.55 24.40 -11.85
CA ASN A 254 13.30 24.60 -11.14
C ASN A 254 12.10 24.75 -12.08
N ILE A 255 12.28 25.47 -13.20
CA ILE A 255 11.25 25.61 -14.23
C ILE A 255 10.87 24.23 -14.79
N GLN A 256 11.84 23.41 -15.16
CA GLN A 256 11.55 22.07 -15.66
C GLN A 256 10.79 21.22 -14.64
N ALA A 257 11.24 21.21 -13.37
CA ALA A 257 10.60 20.45 -12.31
C ALA A 257 9.12 20.88 -12.10
N ARG A 258 8.85 22.19 -12.13
CA ARG A 258 7.49 22.72 -11.96
C ARG A 258 6.60 22.44 -13.17
N ILE A 259 7.12 22.51 -14.39
CA ILE A 259 6.35 22.16 -15.60
C ILE A 259 5.93 20.70 -15.56
N ARG A 260 6.82 19.79 -15.12
CA ARG A 260 6.45 18.37 -14.91
C ARG A 260 5.30 18.21 -13.94
N MET A 261 5.31 18.95 -12.83
CA MET A 261 4.22 18.94 -11.86
C MET A 261 2.90 19.43 -12.50
N VAL A 262 2.91 20.57 -13.20
CA VAL A 262 1.71 21.11 -13.86
C VAL A 262 1.14 20.11 -14.87
N LEU A 263 2.00 19.52 -15.70
CA LEU A 263 1.58 18.50 -16.66
C LEU A 263 1.02 17.26 -15.97
N ALA A 264 1.63 16.81 -14.87
CA ALA A 264 1.13 15.68 -14.11
C ALA A 264 -0.28 15.93 -13.57
N PHE A 265 -0.55 17.08 -12.94
CA PHE A 265 -1.89 17.38 -12.45
C PHE A 265 -2.92 17.54 -13.57
N MET A 266 -2.52 18.10 -14.72
CA MET A 266 -3.38 18.17 -15.89
C MET A 266 -3.77 16.77 -16.38
N LEU A 267 -2.78 15.87 -16.53
CA LEU A 267 -3.01 14.49 -16.92
C LEU A 267 -3.86 13.75 -15.89
N ALA A 268 -3.60 13.90 -14.61
CA ALA A 268 -4.38 13.25 -13.55
C ALA A 268 -5.86 13.66 -13.60
N SER A 269 -6.15 14.91 -13.97
CA SER A 269 -7.51 15.45 -14.03
C SER A 269 -8.25 15.07 -15.31
N LEU A 270 -7.53 14.78 -16.41
CA LEU A 270 -8.12 14.65 -17.76
C LEU A 270 -7.89 13.29 -18.42
N LEU A 271 -6.97 12.45 -17.95
CA LEU A 271 -6.80 11.11 -18.51
C LEU A 271 -7.97 10.15 -18.24
N PRO A 272 -8.71 10.25 -17.11
CA PRO A 272 -9.91 9.44 -16.88
C PRO A 272 -11.13 9.80 -17.75
N TRP A 273 -10.94 10.53 -18.86
CA TRP A 273 -12.01 10.98 -19.76
C TRP A 273 -12.69 9.83 -20.51
#